data_AF-A0A2N2G2V2-F1
#
_entry.id   AF-A0A2N2G2V2-F1
#
_cell.length_a   1.000
_cell.length_b   1.000
_cell.length_c   1.000
_cell.angle_alpha   90.00
_cell.angle_beta   90.00
_cell.angle_gamma   90.00
#
_symmetry.space_group_name_H-M   'P 1'
#
loop_
_entity.id
_entity.type
_entity.pdbx_description
1 polymer ?
#
loop_
_entity_poly.entity_id
_entity_poly.type
_entity_poly.pdbx_seq_one_letter_code
_entity_poly.pdbx_strand_id
1 'polypeptide(L)'
;MLNKNNLNLLKEKSIVINVGRGGIINEADLAEFIDNKEVYFGMDVASKEPLEINSPFLTIKHKERFVLTPHIAWASIEARERLVEGIYNNIVEFSKN
;
A
#
# COMPACT_ATOMS: atom_id res chain seq x y z
N MET A 1 11.34 -5.64 3.81
CA MET A 1 11.08 -4.20 3.92
C MET A 1 11.97 -3.47 2.91
N LEU A 2 11.40 -2.61 2.07
CA LEU A 2 12.13 -1.82 1.07
C LEU A 2 12.48 -0.44 1.65
N ASN A 3 13.72 0.00 1.44
CA ASN A 3 14.26 1.27 1.92
C ASN A 3 15.48 1.68 1.09
N LYS A 4 16.12 2.81 1.44
CA LYS A 4 17.29 3.37 0.75
C LYS A 4 18.41 2.36 0.48
N ASN A 5 18.62 1.38 1.37
CA ASN A 5 19.71 0.41 1.24
C ASN A 5 19.45 -0.67 0.18
N ASN A 6 18.19 -0.93 -0.19
CA ASN A 6 17.83 -2.04 -1.08
C ASN A 6 16.95 -1.66 -2.27
N LEU A 7 16.37 -0.45 -2.30
CA LEU A 7 15.62 0.04 -3.47
C LEU A 7 16.48 0.04 -4.74
N ASN A 8 17.77 0.35 -4.63
CA ASN A 8 18.70 0.32 -5.76
C ASN A 8 18.89 -1.06 -6.40
N LEU A 9 18.56 -2.14 -5.69
CA LEU A 9 18.62 -3.51 -6.22
C LEU A 9 17.51 -3.81 -7.23
N LEU A 10 16.46 -2.97 -7.28
CA LEU A 10 15.41 -3.09 -8.28
C LEU A 10 15.98 -2.85 -9.68
N LYS A 11 15.58 -3.67 -10.64
CA LYS A 11 15.96 -3.48 -12.04
C LYS A 11 15.26 -2.24 -12.61
N GLU A 12 15.91 -1.60 -13.57
CA GLU A 12 15.28 -0.52 -14.33
C GLU A 12 14.02 -1.07 -15.03
N LYS A 13 12.97 -0.25 -15.08
CA LYS A 13 11.62 -0.56 -15.58
C LYS A 13 10.87 -1.65 -14.81
N SER A 14 11.34 -2.06 -13.63
CA SER A 14 10.58 -2.99 -12.78
C SER A 14 9.31 -2.36 -12.24
N ILE A 15 8.29 -3.20 -12.01
CA ILE A 15 7.01 -2.82 -11.38
C ILE A 15 6.93 -3.48 -10.01
N VAL A 16 6.64 -2.71 -8.97
CA VAL A 16 6.43 -3.19 -7.61
C VAL A 16 4.99 -2.90 -7.19
N ILE A 17 4.29 -3.91 -6.67
CA ILE A 17 2.93 -3.76 -6.17
C ILE A 17 2.91 -4.04 -4.66
N ASN A 18 2.38 -3.11 -3.86
CA ASN A 18 2.16 -3.32 -2.43
C ASN A 18 0.69 -3.15 -2.06
N VAL A 19 0.03 -4.29 -1.82
CA VAL A 19 -1.33 -4.41 -1.26
C VAL A 19 -1.31 -5.13 0.09
N GLY A 20 -0.14 -5.15 0.75
CA GLY A 20 0.06 -5.83 2.04
C GLY A 20 -0.23 -4.89 3.22
N ARG A 21 0.76 -4.07 3.57
CA ARG A 21 0.67 -3.07 4.66
C ARG A 21 1.53 -1.85 4.34
N GLY A 22 1.12 -0.71 4.89
CA GLY A 22 1.97 0.47 5.00
C GLY A 22 3.24 0.18 5.79
N GLY A 23 4.31 0.93 5.52
CA GLY A 23 5.60 0.76 6.20
C GLY A 23 6.44 -0.44 5.75
N ILE A 24 5.91 -1.36 4.93
CA ILE A 24 6.74 -2.38 4.24
C ILE A 24 7.74 -1.70 3.31
N ILE A 25 7.37 -0.56 2.75
CA ILE A 25 8.22 0.31 1.94
C ILE A 25 8.37 1.64 2.70
N ASN A 26 9.59 2.12 2.86
CA ASN A 26 9.83 3.46 3.38
C ASN A 26 9.36 4.50 2.34
N GLU A 27 8.36 5.29 2.71
CA GLU A 27 7.63 6.18 1.79
C GLU A 27 8.48 7.38 1.35
N ALA A 28 9.32 7.91 2.26
CA ALA A 28 10.23 9.00 1.94
C ALA A 28 11.35 8.54 1.00
N ASP A 29 11.96 7.38 1.28
CA ASP A 29 12.96 6.79 0.41
C ASP A 29 12.38 6.45 -0.96
N LEU A 30 11.13 5.95 -1.01
CA LEU A 30 10.46 5.64 -2.27
C LEU A 30 10.19 6.91 -3.09
N ALA A 31 9.69 7.97 -2.46
CA ALA A 31 9.40 9.23 -3.15
C ALA A 31 10.66 9.84 -3.78
N GLU A 32 11.81 9.78 -3.10
CA GLU A 32 13.10 10.19 -3.65
C GLU A 32 13.56 9.22 -4.77
N PHE A 33 13.37 7.92 -4.59
CA PHE A 33 13.89 6.90 -5.50
C PHE A 33 13.19 6.89 -6.86
N ILE A 34 11.86 7.03 -6.90
CA ILE A 34 11.06 7.06 -8.14
C ILE A 34 11.51 8.20 -9.06
N ASP A 35 11.96 9.31 -8.48
CA ASP A 35 12.42 10.47 -9.24
C ASP A 35 13.84 10.28 -9.82
N ASN A 36 14.63 9.35 -9.27
CA ASN A 36 16.03 9.13 -9.67
C ASN A 36 16.25 7.89 -10.55
N LYS A 37 15.27 6.96 -10.62
CA LYS A 37 15.37 5.74 -11.41
C LYS A 37 14.03 5.44 -12.09
N GLU A 38 14.06 4.97 -13.34
CA GLU A 38 12.84 4.55 -14.02
C GLU A 38 12.34 3.22 -13.43
N VAL A 39 11.37 3.30 -12.51
CA VAL A 39 10.70 2.18 -11.84
C VAL A 39 9.24 2.56 -11.61
N TYR A 40 8.37 1.56 -11.44
CA TYR A 40 6.92 1.79 -11.30
C TYR A 40 6.39 1.17 -10.01
N PHE A 41 5.48 1.87 -9.35
CA PHE A 41 4.89 1.42 -8.08
C PHE A 41 3.37 1.56 -8.11
N GLY A 42 2.69 0.49 -7.70
CA GLY A 42 1.24 0.47 -7.48
C GLY A 42 0.93 0.08 -6.05
N MET A 43 0.18 0.91 -5.33
CA MET A 43 -0.05 0.72 -3.89
C MET A 43 -1.51 1.01 -3.54
N ASP A 44 -2.01 0.30 -2.53
CA ASP A 44 -3.32 0.54 -1.91
C ASP A 44 -3.17 0.89 -0.41
N VAL A 45 -1.95 0.83 0.10
CA VAL A 45 -1.64 0.95 1.53
C VAL A 45 -0.65 2.08 1.78
N ALA A 46 -0.82 2.78 2.88
CA ALA A 46 0.12 3.80 3.36
C ALA A 46 0.48 3.55 4.83
N SER A 47 1.64 4.03 5.27
CA SER A 47 2.12 3.91 6.64
C SER A 47 1.16 4.55 7.64
N LYS A 48 0.51 5.63 7.20
CA LYS A 48 -0.54 6.33 7.91
C LYS A 48 -1.75 6.51 7.00
N GLU A 49 -2.91 6.09 7.51
CA GLU A 49 -4.18 6.16 6.79
C GLU A 49 -5.23 6.86 7.67
N PRO A 50 -5.99 7.85 7.15
CA PRO A 50 -5.93 8.43 5.80
C PRO A 50 -4.60 9.12 5.48
N LEU A 51 -4.34 9.34 4.19
CA LEU A 51 -3.10 9.97 3.71
C LEU A 51 -2.95 11.38 4.28
N GLU A 52 -1.81 11.68 4.89
CA GLU A 52 -1.54 12.99 5.47
C GLU A 52 -1.23 14.04 4.39
N ILE A 53 -1.54 15.31 4.68
CA ILE A 53 -1.37 16.44 3.74
C ILE A 53 0.10 16.72 3.38
N ASN A 54 1.02 16.27 4.22
CA ASN A 54 2.47 16.36 4.06
C ASN A 54 3.09 15.01 3.64
N SER A 55 2.29 14.06 3.13
CA SER A 55 2.81 12.77 2.69
C SER A 55 3.92 12.93 1.64
N PRO A 56 5.03 12.17 1.75
CA PRO A 56 6.10 12.18 0.74
C PRO A 56 5.62 11.85 -0.68
N PHE A 57 4.53 11.10 -0.81
CA PHE A 57 3.98 10.76 -2.12
C PHE A 57 3.44 11.98 -2.88
N LEU A 58 3.09 13.06 -2.17
CA LEU A 58 2.61 14.29 -2.79
C LEU A 58 3.74 15.09 -3.47
N THR A 59 5.00 14.81 -3.14
CA THR A 59 6.17 15.50 -3.70
C THR A 59 6.80 14.79 -4.90
N ILE A 60 6.32 13.60 -5.27
CA ILE A 60 6.82 12.84 -6.42
C ILE A 60 6.63 13.65 -7.71
N LYS A 61 7.70 13.81 -8.49
CA LYS A 61 7.67 14.53 -9.78
C LYS A 61 7.13 13.63 -10.89
N HIS A 62 7.56 12.38 -10.92
CA HIS A 62 7.17 11.39 -11.93
C HIS A 62 5.86 10.65 -11.56
N LYS A 63 4.75 11.39 -11.50
CA LYS A 63 3.45 10.85 -11.08
C LYS A 63 2.92 9.74 -11.99
N GLU A 64 3.35 9.70 -13.24
CA GLU A 64 3.02 8.62 -14.19
C GLU A 64 3.59 7.25 -13.78
N ARG A 65 4.54 7.23 -12.84
CA ARG A 65 5.22 6.02 -12.36
C ARG A 65 4.72 5.52 -11.01
N PHE A 66 3.81 6.26 -10.38
CA PHE A 66 3.31 5.97 -9.05
C PHE A 66 1.79 6.06 -9.02
N VAL A 67 1.14 4.95 -8.64
CA VAL A 67 -0.30 4.90 -8.41
C VAL A 67 -0.54 4.51 -6.96
N LEU A 68 -1.28 5.35 -6.24
CA LEU A 68 -1.79 5.06 -4.91
C LEU A 68 -3.31 5.19 -4.93
N THR A 69 -4.00 4.13 -4.53
CA THR A 69 -5.42 4.18 -4.18
C THR A 69 -5.58 4.35 -2.67
N PRO A 70 -6.73 4.84 -2.17
CA PRO A 70 -7.10 4.60 -0.78
C PRO A 70 -7.10 3.10 -0.48
N HIS A 71 -7.19 2.71 0.80
CA HIS A 71 -7.14 1.30 1.19
C HIS A 71 -8.42 0.54 0.84
N ILE A 72 -8.59 0.21 -0.43
CA ILE A 72 -9.82 -0.32 -1.04
C ILE A 72 -9.62 -1.66 -1.76
N ALA A 73 -8.42 -2.26 -1.72
CA ALA A 73 -8.18 -3.58 -2.32
C ALA A 73 -9.10 -4.67 -1.73
N TRP A 74 -9.56 -4.50 -0.49
CA TRP A 74 -10.51 -5.40 0.18
C TRP A 74 -11.98 -5.04 -0.06
N ALA A 75 -12.29 -3.90 -0.69
CA ALA A 75 -13.62 -3.29 -0.69
C ALA A 75 -14.61 -3.86 -1.73
N SER A 76 -14.26 -4.94 -2.43
CA SER A 76 -15.20 -5.67 -3.30
C SER A 76 -16.47 -6.08 -2.54
N ILE A 77 -17.60 -6.21 -3.24
CA ILE A 77 -18.87 -6.64 -2.61
C ILE A 77 -18.69 -8.02 -1.99
N GLU A 78 -18.10 -8.95 -2.74
CA GLU A 78 -17.90 -10.34 -2.36
C GLU A 78 -16.96 -10.47 -1.15
N ALA A 79 -15.91 -9.64 -1.05
CA ALA A 79 -15.03 -9.65 0.13
C ALA A 79 -15.72 -9.09 1.37
N ARG A 80 -16.55 -8.06 1.22
CA ARG A 80 -17.32 -7.48 2.33
C ARG A 80 -18.39 -8.44 2.84
N GLU A 81 -19.07 -9.16 1.95
CA GLU A 81 -20.03 -10.21 2.34
C GLU A 81 -19.35 -11.30 3.18
N ARG A 82 -18.22 -11.85 2.70
CA ARG A 82 -17.44 -12.85 3.45
C ARG A 82 -16.94 -12.31 4.79
N LEU A 83 -16.51 -11.05 4.84
CA LEU A 83 -16.03 -10.43 6.07
C LEU A 83 -17.16 -10.32 7.11
N VAL A 84 -18.32 -9.83 6.71
CA VAL A 84 -19.47 -9.66 7.62
C VAL A 84 -19.97 -11.01 8.12
N GLU A 85 -20.04 -12.02 7.25
CA GLU A 85 -20.38 -13.39 7.65
C GLU A 85 -19.37 -13.95 8.67
N GLY A 86 -18.07 -13.79 8.42
CA GLY A 86 -17.02 -14.21 9.36
C GLY A 86 -17.12 -13.51 10.72
N ILE A 87 -17.39 -12.20 10.73
CA ILE A 87 -17.60 -11.43 11.98
C ILE A 87 -18.82 -11.96 12.74
N TYR A 88 -19.95 -12.19 12.05
CA TYR A 88 -21.15 -12.75 12.66
C TYR A 88 -20.86 -14.12 13.31
N ASN A 89 -20.20 -15.02 12.58
CA ASN A 89 -19.85 -16.34 13.10
C ASN A 89 -18.94 -16.26 14.33
N ASN A 90 -17.93 -15.38 14.31
CA ASN A 90 -17.04 -15.16 15.46
C ASN A 90 -17.80 -14.68 16.70
N ILE A 91 -18.78 -13.77 16.54
CA ILE A 91 -19.60 -13.27 17.66
C ILE A 91 -20.51 -14.38 18.22
N VAL A 92 -21.16 -15.14 17.34
CA VAL A 92 -22.01 -16.27 17.73
C VAL A 92 -21.21 -17.33 18.48
N GLU A 93 -20.00 -17.64 18.01
CA GLU A 93 -19.11 -18.60 18.67
C GLU A 93 -18.66 -18.09 20.04
N PHE A 94 -18.23 -16.82 20.13
CA PHE A 94 -17.85 -16.21 21.39
C PHE A 94 -18.99 -16.21 22.43
N SER A 95 -20.23 -15.96 22.00
CA SER A 95 -21.41 -15.87 22.89
C SER A 95 -21.92 -17.22 23.41
N LYS A 96 -21.43 -18.35 22.88
CA LYS A 96 -21.80 -19.71 23.33
C LYS A 96 -20.90 -20.23 24.46
N ASN A 97 -19.79 -19.55 24.73
CA ASN A 97 -18.88 -19.81 25.86
C ASN A 97 -19.22 -18.90 27.05
#